data_AF-A0A5M8FID5-F1
#
_entry.id   AF-A0A5M8FID5-F1
#
_cell.length_a   1.000
_cell.length_b   1.000
_cell.length_c   1.000
_cell.angle_alpha   90.00
_cell.angle_beta   90.00
_cell.angle_gamma   90.00
#
_symmetry.space_group_name_H-M   'P 1'
#
loop_
_entity.id
_entity.type
_entity.pdbx_description
1 polymer ?
#
loop_
_entity_poly.entity_id
_entity_poly.type
_entity_poly.pdbx_seq_one_letter_code
_entity_poly.pdbx_strand_id
1 'polypeptide(L)'
;MSDPEILSQLFDLLAELTAESEGYLDRQDDPQLWYNRGYANGMAAALRALGLGDRVDALIEPDPYEVARDQDHLPWGKAYAHGRDLGATQTYEVLGADRHPDLQPPTSTPHA
;
A
#
# COMPACT_ATOMS: atom_id res chain seq x y z
N MET A 1 -17.86 -9.37 -11.25
CA MET A 1 -18.14 -9.49 -9.80
C MET A 1 -16.99 -10.24 -9.21
N SER A 2 -16.12 -9.58 -8.44
CA SER A 2 -14.98 -10.23 -7.80
C SER A 2 -15.50 -11.28 -6.80
N ASP A 3 -14.81 -12.41 -6.73
CA ASP A 3 -15.17 -13.51 -5.85
C ASP A 3 -15.10 -13.06 -4.37
N PRO A 4 -16.19 -13.22 -3.57
CA PRO A 4 -16.18 -12.84 -2.17
C PRO A 4 -15.09 -13.54 -1.35
N GLU A 5 -14.67 -14.75 -1.75
CA GLU A 5 -13.58 -15.46 -1.09
C GLU A 5 -12.23 -14.78 -1.34
N ILE A 6 -11.94 -14.41 -2.60
CA ILE A 6 -10.73 -13.65 -2.97
C ILE A 6 -10.69 -12.32 -2.20
N LEU A 7 -11.83 -11.64 -2.10
CA LEU A 7 -11.89 -10.39 -1.36
C LEU A 7 -11.55 -10.59 0.12
N SER A 8 -12.02 -11.67 0.74
CA SER A 8 -11.65 -12.00 2.13
C SER A 8 -10.15 -12.24 2.26
N GLN A 9 -9.56 -13.05 1.37
CA GLN A 9 -8.14 -13.35 1.38
C GLN A 9 -7.27 -12.09 1.23
N LEU A 10 -7.69 -11.12 0.40
CA LEU A 10 -6.98 -9.84 0.27
C LEU A 10 -7.02 -9.02 1.56
N PHE A 11 -8.14 -9.03 2.30
CA PHE A 11 -8.21 -8.35 3.59
C PHE A 11 -7.37 -9.07 4.65
N ASP A 12 -7.38 -10.40 4.68
CA ASP A 12 -6.55 -11.18 5.60
C ASP A 12 -5.06 -10.92 5.36
N LEU A 13 -4.63 -10.94 4.10
CA LEU A 13 -3.26 -10.61 3.69
C LEU A 13 -2.88 -9.16 4.03
N LEU A 14 -3.80 -8.21 3.82
CA LEU A 14 -3.56 -6.80 4.18
C LEU A 14 -3.30 -6.66 5.69
N ALA A 15 -4.11 -7.31 6.52
CA ALA A 15 -3.95 -7.28 7.97
C ALA A 15 -2.63 -7.92 8.41
N GLU A 16 -2.30 -9.09 7.86
CA GLU A 16 -1.05 -9.81 8.15
C GLU A 16 0.18 -8.97 7.79
N LEU A 17 0.26 -8.49 6.54
CA LEU A 17 1.40 -7.67 6.10
C LEU A 17 1.52 -6.38 6.92
N THR A 18 0.40 -5.75 7.29
CA THR A 18 0.42 -4.54 8.13
C THR A 18 0.95 -4.84 9.53
N ALA A 19 0.54 -5.95 10.15
CA ALA A 19 1.02 -6.34 11.47
C ALA A 19 2.51 -6.74 11.44
N GLU A 20 2.92 -7.55 10.47
CA GLU A 20 4.30 -8.04 10.36
C GLU A 20 5.31 -6.94 10.04
N SER A 21 4.86 -5.87 9.39
CA SER A 21 5.70 -4.71 9.02
C SER A 21 5.54 -3.52 9.96
N GLU A 22 4.96 -3.71 11.14
CA GLU A 22 4.94 -2.68 12.18
C GLU A 22 6.37 -2.26 12.57
N GLY A 23 6.57 -0.95 12.80
CA GLY A 23 7.89 -0.40 13.16
C GLY A 23 8.90 -0.36 12.01
N TYR A 24 8.49 -0.58 10.75
CA TYR A 24 9.40 -0.56 9.59
C TYR A 24 10.24 0.72 9.49
N LEU A 25 9.71 1.88 9.92
CA LEU A 25 10.43 3.17 9.89
C LEU A 25 11.75 3.13 10.69
N ASP A 26 11.81 2.31 11.74
CA ASP A 26 13.00 2.14 12.58
C ASP A 26 13.98 1.09 12.04
N ARG A 27 13.61 0.37 10.97
CA ARG A 27 14.34 -0.76 10.38
C ARG A 27 14.86 -0.45 8.98
N GLN A 28 15.66 0.60 8.86
CA GLN A 28 16.30 0.99 7.59
C GLN A 28 17.30 -0.06 7.06
N ASP A 29 17.74 -0.96 7.95
CA ASP A 29 18.59 -2.12 7.65
C ASP A 29 17.84 -3.28 6.99
N ASP A 30 16.50 -3.25 6.97
CA ASP A 30 15.64 -4.29 6.42
C ASP A 30 14.73 -3.76 5.28
N PRO A 31 15.24 -3.71 4.03
CA PRO A 31 14.44 -3.28 2.89
C PRO A 31 13.22 -4.17 2.61
N GLN A 32 13.21 -5.43 3.03
CA GLN A 32 12.06 -6.32 2.83
C GLN A 32 10.89 -5.89 3.70
N LEU A 33 11.17 -5.46 4.94
CA LEU A 33 10.14 -4.92 5.84
C LEU A 33 9.49 -3.66 5.27
N TRP A 34 10.29 -2.77 4.68
CA TRP A 34 9.81 -1.59 3.97
C TRP A 34 8.99 -1.95 2.73
N TYR A 35 9.43 -2.93 1.95
CA TYR A 35 8.68 -3.43 0.80
C TYR A 35 7.31 -3.98 1.21
N ASN A 36 7.25 -4.82 2.25
CA ASN A 36 6.01 -5.43 2.74
C ASN A 36 5.02 -4.36 3.20
N ARG A 37 5.49 -3.35 3.94
CA ARG A 37 4.64 -2.21 4.33
C ARG A 37 4.15 -1.42 3.13
N GLY A 38 5.05 -1.14 2.18
CA GLY A 38 4.69 -0.50 0.93
C GLY A 38 3.58 -1.26 0.22
N TYR A 39 3.73 -2.57 0.09
CA TYR A 39 2.76 -3.48 -0.54
C TYR A 39 1.39 -3.42 0.13
N ALA A 40 1.34 -3.54 1.46
CA ALA A 40 0.10 -3.39 2.24
C ALA A 40 -0.58 -2.04 1.99
N ASN A 41 0.18 -0.94 2.00
CA ASN A 41 -0.36 0.39 1.73
C ASN A 41 -0.85 0.55 0.28
N GLY A 42 -0.20 -0.11 -0.69
CA GLY A 42 -0.66 -0.20 -2.07
C GLY A 42 -2.01 -0.90 -2.18
N MET A 43 -2.15 -2.07 -1.54
CA MET A 43 -3.42 -2.80 -1.47
C MET A 43 -4.52 -1.95 -0.84
N ALA A 44 -4.24 -1.32 0.30
CA ALA A 44 -5.18 -0.48 1.01
C ALA A 44 -5.65 0.71 0.15
N ALA A 45 -4.74 1.34 -0.60
CA ALA A 45 -5.09 2.42 -1.52
C ALA A 45 -5.99 1.96 -2.67
N ALA A 46 -5.70 0.80 -3.26
CA ALA A 46 -6.53 0.22 -4.31
C ALA A 46 -7.93 -0.19 -3.79
N LEU A 47 -8.00 -0.86 -2.64
CA LEU A 47 -9.27 -1.24 -2.02
C LEU A 47 -10.13 -0.01 -1.67
N ARG A 48 -9.52 1.06 -1.14
CA ARG A 48 -10.22 2.34 -0.92
C ARG A 48 -10.79 2.91 -2.21
N ALA A 49 -10.00 2.95 -3.29
CA ALA A 49 -10.43 3.45 -4.58
C ALA A 49 -11.55 2.62 -5.22
N LEU A 50 -11.63 1.32 -4.89
CA LEU A 50 -12.71 0.42 -5.29
C LEU A 50 -13.98 0.56 -4.42
N GLY A 51 -14.03 1.53 -3.50
CA GLY A 51 -15.19 1.80 -2.65
C GLY A 51 -15.24 0.96 -1.37
N LEU A 52 -14.15 0.28 -1.01
CA LEU A 52 -14.06 -0.55 0.19
C LEU A 52 -13.37 0.16 1.37
N GLY A 53 -13.33 1.49 1.35
CA GLY A 53 -12.57 2.29 2.30
C GLY A 53 -12.98 2.07 3.76
N ASP A 54 -14.28 2.05 4.04
CA ASP A 54 -14.78 1.82 5.40
C ASP A 54 -14.29 0.48 5.98
N ARG A 55 -14.16 -0.55 5.14
CA ARG A 55 -13.66 -1.86 5.58
C ARG A 55 -12.15 -1.85 5.80
N VAL A 56 -11.40 -1.13 4.97
CA VAL A 56 -9.96 -0.93 5.17
C VAL A 56 -9.71 -0.16 6.48
N ASP A 57 -10.44 0.93 6.70
CA ASP A 57 -10.25 1.81 7.86
C ASP A 57 -10.69 1.15 9.18
N ALA A 58 -11.62 0.18 9.12
CA ALA A 58 -11.96 -0.67 10.26
C ALA A 58 -10.92 -1.77 10.56
N LEU A 59 -10.08 -2.12 9.58
CA LEU A 59 -9.16 -3.25 9.67
C LEU A 59 -7.75 -2.83 10.09
N ILE A 60 -7.25 -1.71 9.56
CA ILE A 60 -5.87 -1.26 9.79
C ILE A 60 -5.83 0.22 10.17
N GLU A 61 -4.85 0.58 11.01
CA GLU A 61 -4.59 1.97 11.33
C GLU A 61 -3.99 2.73 10.12
N PRO A 62 -4.26 4.04 9.98
CA PRO A 62 -3.63 4.86 8.96
C PRO A 62 -2.10 4.87 9.11
N ASP A 63 -1.39 4.49 8.06
CA ASP A 63 0.08 4.51 8.04
C ASP A 63 0.62 5.93 7.77
N PRO A 64 1.73 6.36 8.41
CA PRO A 64 2.39 7.65 8.13
C PRO A 64 3.10 7.67 6.78
N TYR A 65 2.33 7.58 5.69
CA TYR A 65 2.81 7.49 4.30
C TYR A 65 3.82 8.60 3.95
N GLU A 66 3.56 9.83 4.38
CA GLU A 66 4.40 10.98 4.06
C GLU A 66 5.86 10.76 4.50
N VAL A 67 6.07 10.12 5.66
CA VAL A 67 7.41 9.85 6.20
C VAL A 67 8.17 8.83 5.35
N ALA A 68 7.48 7.81 4.83
CA ALA A 68 8.08 6.80 3.97
C ALA A 68 8.32 7.31 2.54
N ARG A 69 7.39 8.13 2.02
CA ARG A 69 7.49 8.73 0.67
C ARG A 69 8.72 9.61 0.53
N ASP A 70 9.05 10.39 1.55
CA ASP A 70 10.17 11.34 1.50
C ASP A 70 11.55 10.63 1.53
N GLN A 71 11.59 9.30 1.60
CA GLN A 71 12.80 8.47 1.63
C GLN A 71 13.07 7.72 0.33
N ASP A 72 12.33 7.99 -0.76
CA ASP A 72 12.45 7.31 -2.07
C ASP A 72 13.85 7.38 -2.73
N HIS A 73 14.71 8.27 -2.28
CA HIS A 73 16.10 8.37 -2.70
C HIS A 73 17.00 7.31 -2.04
N LEU A 74 16.56 6.72 -0.93
CA LEU A 74 17.27 5.70 -0.15
C LEU A 74 16.83 4.28 -0.55
N PRO A 75 17.68 3.24 -0.36
CA PRO A 75 17.36 1.88 -0.79
C PRO A 75 16.05 1.32 -0.21
N TRP A 76 15.80 1.53 1.09
CA TRP A 76 14.59 1.06 1.76
C TRP A 76 13.34 1.86 1.34
N GLY A 77 13.45 3.17 1.12
CA GLY A 77 12.35 3.97 0.59
C GLY A 77 11.99 3.58 -0.86
N LYS A 78 12.97 3.21 -1.68
CA LYS A 78 12.71 2.60 -3.01
C LYS A 78 11.98 1.27 -2.88
N ALA A 79 12.38 0.43 -1.93
CA ALA A 79 11.71 -0.85 -1.67
C ALA A 79 10.24 -0.64 -1.28
N TYR A 80 9.98 0.33 -0.39
CA TYR A 80 8.61 0.74 -0.04
C TYR A 80 7.83 1.25 -1.24
N ALA A 81 8.39 2.17 -2.02
CA ALA A 81 7.72 2.74 -3.19
C ALA A 81 7.37 1.65 -4.22
N HIS A 82 8.30 0.72 -4.44
CA HIS A 82 8.08 -0.42 -5.34
C HIS A 82 7.00 -1.37 -4.81
N GLY A 83 7.05 -1.73 -3.53
CA GLY A 83 6.03 -2.53 -2.88
C GLY A 83 4.65 -1.90 -3.05
N ARG A 84 4.53 -0.59 -2.83
CA ARG A 84 3.27 0.16 -2.97
C ARG A 84 2.70 0.09 -4.38
N ASP A 85 3.52 0.29 -5.41
CA ASP A 85 3.03 0.21 -6.79
C ASP A 85 2.58 -1.22 -7.16
N LEU A 86 3.35 -2.24 -6.73
CA LEU A 86 2.99 -3.65 -6.95
C LEU A 86 1.72 -4.05 -6.20
N GLY A 87 1.61 -3.73 -4.91
CA GLY A 87 0.45 -4.06 -4.10
C GLY A 87 -0.84 -3.44 -4.65
N ALA A 88 -0.78 -2.20 -5.13
CA ALA A 88 -1.90 -1.57 -5.80
C ALA A 88 -2.25 -2.29 -7.12
N THR A 89 -1.26 -2.49 -7.99
CA THR A 89 -1.45 -3.12 -9.32
C THR A 89 -2.05 -4.51 -9.21
N GLN A 90 -1.46 -5.37 -8.36
CA GLN A 90 -1.90 -6.75 -8.21
C GLN A 90 -3.29 -6.85 -7.55
N THR A 91 -3.64 -5.91 -6.67
CA THR A 91 -5.01 -5.85 -6.11
C THR A 91 -6.05 -5.64 -7.22
N TYR A 92 -5.79 -4.73 -8.16
CA TYR A 92 -6.67 -4.51 -9.32
C TYR A 92 -6.74 -5.74 -10.23
N GLU A 93 -5.59 -6.34 -10.53
CA GLU A 93 -5.49 -7.53 -11.38
C GLU A 93 -6.29 -8.72 -10.79
N VAL A 94 -6.10 -9.01 -9.50
CA VAL A 94 -6.76 -10.11 -8.80
C VAL A 94 -8.28 -9.90 -8.74
N LEU A 95 -8.73 -8.66 -8.53
CA LEU A 95 -10.16 -8.33 -8.49
C LEU A 95 -10.78 -8.19 -9.88
N GLY A 96 -9.98 -8.21 -10.95
CA GLY A 96 -10.42 -8.01 -12.33
C GLY A 96 -10.98 -6.60 -12.56
N ALA A 97 -10.42 -5.60 -11.89
CA ALA A 97 -10.85 -4.20 -11.96
C ALA A 97 -9.81 -3.34 -12.69
N ASP A 98 -10.27 -2.30 -13.39
CA ASP A 98 -9.38 -1.34 -14.04
C ASP A 98 -8.76 -0.40 -13.02
N ARG A 99 -7.43 -0.27 -13.06
CA ARG A 99 -6.71 0.74 -12.28
C ARG A 99 -7.01 2.12 -12.87
N HIS A 100 -7.75 2.96 -12.13
CA HIS A 100 -7.94 4.35 -12.53
C HIS A 100 -6.59 5.11 -12.43
N PRO A 101 -6.17 5.87 -13.46
CA PRO A 101 -4.86 6.52 -13.50
C PRO A 101 -4.66 7.67 -12.49
N ASP A 102 -5.72 8.11 -11.79
CA ASP A 102 -5.70 9.28 -10.90
C ASP A 102 -5.13 9.01 -9.49
N LEU A 103 -4.61 7.81 -9.23
CA LEU A 103 -3.99 7.44 -7.93
C LEU A 103 -2.51 7.85 -7.79
N GLN A 104 -2.01 8.76 -8.64
CA GLN A 104 -0.72 9.39 -8.35
C GLN A 104 -0.87 10.19 -7.04
N PRO A 105 0.05 10.05 -6.06
CA PRO A 105 0.09 10.99 -4.95
C PRO A 105 0.22 12.41 -5.53
N PRO A 106 -0.35 13.44 -4.87
CA PRO A 106 -0.23 14.81 -5.37
C PRO A 106 1.24 15.10 -5.63
N THR A 107 1.56 15.46 -6.87
CA THR A 107 2.90 15.92 -7.22
C THR A 107 3.15 17.17 -6.41
N SER A 108 4.08 17.10 -5.45
CA SER A 108 4.58 18.25 -4.73
C SER A 108 4.94 19.31 -5.77
N THR A 109 4.14 20.36 -5.83
CA THR A 109 4.40 21.49 -6.71
C THR A 109 5.75 22.06 -6.27
N PRO A 110 6.74 22.18 -7.16
CA PRO A 110 7.99 22.83 -6.79
C PRO A 110 7.62 24.30 -6.51
N HIS A 111 7.80 24.72 -5.26
CA HIS A 111 7.63 26.11 -4.89
C HIS A 111 8.71 26.90 -5.64
N ALA A 112 8.25 27.76 -6.56
CA ALA A 112 9.07 28.77 -7.23
C ALA A 112 9.60 29.80 -6.22
#